data_AF-A0A6N8QGK9-F1
#
_entry.id   AF-A0A6N8QGK9-F1
#
_cell.length_a   1.000
_cell.length_b   1.000
_cell.length_c   1.000
_cell.angle_alpha   90.00
_cell.angle_beta   90.00
_cell.angle_gamma   90.00
#
_symmetry.space_group_name_H-M   'P 1'
#
loop_
_entity.id
_entity.type
_entity.pdbx_description
1 polymer ?
#
loop_
_entity_poly.entity_id
_entity_poly.type
_entity_poly.pdbx_seq_one_letter_code
_entity_poly.pdbx_strand_id
1 'polypeptide(L)' 'MVKTQRVVITPGEPAGIGPDLVVQLAQREWPVELVVCADATLLT' A
#
# COMPACT_ATOMS: atom_id res chain seq x y z
N MET A 1 5.91 -1.56 -25.43
CA MET A 1 5.47 -2.11 -24.13
C MET A 1 5.50 -0.98 -23.12
N VAL A 2 4.35 -0.64 -22.50
CA VAL A 2 4.33 0.34 -21.41
C VAL A 2 4.84 -0.37 -20.15
N LYS A 3 5.84 0.22 -19.49
CA LYS A 3 6.39 -0.32 -18.24
C LYS A 3 5.54 0.17 -17.08
N THR A 4 4.85 -0.73 -16.38
CA THR A 4 4.12 -0.41 -15.15
C THR A 4 5.07 0.20 -14.13
N GLN A 5 4.78 1.42 -13.70
CA GLN A 5 5.56 2.11 -12.67
C GLN A 5 5.23 1.52 -11.31
N ARG A 6 6.24 1.46 -10.43
CA ARG A 6 6.13 0.90 -9.08
C ARG A 6 6.40 2.00 -8.07
N VAL A 7 5.51 2.12 -7.09
CA VAL A 7 5.64 3.08 -5.98
C VAL A 7 5.67 2.30 -4.68
N VAL A 8 6.67 2.55 -3.85
CA VAL A 8 6.73 1.96 -2.51
C VAL A 8 5.92 2.83 -1.54
N ILE A 9 5.11 2.17 -0.70
CA ILE A 9 4.36 2.80 0.39
C ILE A 9 4.81 2.16 1.70
N THR A 10 5.23 2.99 2.64
CA THR A 10 5.49 2.60 4.04
C THR A 10 4.35 3.14 4.90
N PRO A 11 3.46 2.28 5.45
CA PRO A 11 2.30 2.74 6.23
C PRO A 11 2.67 3.55 7.49
N GLY A 12 3.91 3.45 7.97
CA GLY A 12 4.39 4.20 9.13
C GLY A 12 4.21 3.42 10.43
N GLU A 13 3.75 4.11 11.48
CA GLU A 13 3.54 3.53 12.81
C GLU A 13 2.46 2.43 12.79
N PRO A 14 2.77 1.18 13.18
CA PRO A 14 1.83 0.06 13.16
C PRO A 14 0.56 0.26 13.98
N ALA A 15 0.66 0.96 15.12
CA ALA A 15 -0.49 1.25 15.98
C ALA A 15 -1.25 2.53 15.58
N GLY A 16 -0.75 3.26 14.57
CA GLY A 16 -1.42 4.42 14.00
C GLY A 16 -2.42 4.02 12.92
N ILE A 17 -3.03 5.02 12.27
CA ILE A 17 -4.05 4.80 11.21
C ILE A 17 -3.45 4.48 9.83
N GLY A 18 -2.13 4.45 9.72
CA GLY A 18 -1.42 4.24 8.45
C GLY A 18 -1.82 2.94 7.73
N PRO A 19 -1.81 1.77 8.41
CA PRO A 19 -2.29 0.51 7.85
C PRO A 19 -3.73 0.59 7.32
N ASP A 20 -4.64 1.14 8.11
CA ASP A 20 -6.06 1.30 7.73
C ASP A 20 -6.22 2.15 6.46
N LEU A 21 -5.48 3.26 6.37
CA LEU A 21 -5.50 4.13 5.20
C LEU A 21 -4.95 3.42 3.95
N VAL A 22 -3.92 2.58 4.08
CA VAL A 22 -3.39 1.79 2.98
C VAL A 22 -4.37 0.71 2.53
N VAL A 23 -5.06 0.05 3.46
CA VAL A 23 -6.14 -0.91 3.14
C VAL A 23 -7.28 -0.23 2.39
N GLN A 24 -7.69 0.97 2.82
CA GLN A 24 -8.68 1.78 2.12
C GLN A 24 -8.20 2.24 0.73
N LEU A 25 -6.92 2.59 0.60
CA LEU A 25 -6.28 2.97 -0.67
C LEU A 25 -6.30 1.80 -1.67
N ALA A 26 -6.18 0.56 -1.19
CA ALA A 26 -6.19 -0.65 -2.02
C ALA A 26 -7.56 -0.99 -2.60
N GLN A 27 -8.66 -0.40 -2.11
CA GLN A 27 -10.02 -0.66 -2.61
C GLN A 27 -10.34 0.01 -3.96
N ARG A 28 -9.38 0.73 -4.57
CA ARG A 28 -9.54 1.39 -5.87
C ARG A 28 -8.42 0.98 -6.82
N GLU A 29 -8.69 1.09 -8.12
CA GLU A 29 -7.68 0.88 -9.13
C GLU A 29 -6.67 2.03 -9.21
N TRP A 30 -5.42 1.69 -9.49
CA TRP A 30 -4.34 2.63 -9.68
C TRP A 30 -3.63 2.36 -11.00
N PRO A 31 -3.18 3.40 -11.74
CA PRO A 31 -2.40 3.23 -12.97
C PRO A 31 -0.95 2.80 -12.70
N VAL A 32 -0.61 2.52 -11.45
CA VAL A 32 0.73 2.13 -10.97
C VAL A 32 0.58 0.99 -9.97
N GLU A 33 1.64 0.20 -9.83
CA GLU A 33 1.70 -0.89 -8.85
C GLU A 33 2.10 -0.32 -7.48
N LEU A 34 1.25 -0.54 -6.48
CA LEU A 34 1.49 -0.12 -5.09
C LEU A 34 2.23 -1.24 -4.35
N VAL A 35 3.51 -1.02 -4.05
CA VAL A 35 4.34 -1.96 -3.30
C VAL A 35 4.33 -1.54 -1.83
N VAL A 36 3.58 -2.26 -1.00
CA VAL A 36 3.50 -1.93 0.44
C VAL A 36 4.63 -2.62 1.20
N CYS A 37 5.48 -1.84 1.86
CA CYS A 37 6.53 -2.33 2.75
C CYS A 37 6.02 -2.26 4.20
N ALA A 38 5.45 -3.38 4.67
CA ALA A 38 4.88 -3.53 6.01
C ALA A 38 4.83 -5.00 6.41
N ASP A 39 4.45 -5.28 7.65
CA ASP A 39 4.05 -6.62 8.08
C ASP A 39 2.73 -7.01 7.40
N ALA A 40 2.72 -8.13 6.68
CA ALA A 40 1.52 -8.61 5.99
C ALA A 40 0.39 -8.97 6.96
N THR A 41 0.72 -9.48 8.15
CA THR A 41 -0.27 -9.87 9.17
C THR A 41 -1.00 -8.67 9.79
N LEU A 42 -0.43 -7.47 9.67
CA LEU A 42 -1.07 -6.22 10.08
C LEU A 42 -2.09 -5.71 9.04
N LEU A 43 -2.00 -6.18 7.78
CA LEU A 43 -2.83 -5.72 6.67
C LEU A 43 -3.95 -6.71 6.27
N THR A 44 -4.01 -7.87 6.94
CA THR A 44 -5.03 -8.92 6.74
C THR A 44 -6.19 -8.77 7.71
#